data_AF-A0A9Q4FRU8-F1
#
_entry.id   AF-A0A9Q4FRU8-F1
#
_cell.length_a   1.000
_cell.length_b   1.000
_cell.length_c   1.000
_cell.angle_alpha   90.00
_cell.angle_beta   90.00
_cell.angle_gamma   90.00
#
_symmetry.space_group_name_H-M   'P 1'
#
loop_
_entity.id
_entity.type
_entity.pdbx_description
1 polymer ?
#
loop_
_entity_poly.entity_id
_entity_poly.type
_entity_poly.pdbx_seq_one_letter_code
_entity_poly.pdbx_strand_id
1 'polypeptide(L)'
;MFDRSAIMSKAWADYRRDEFRGWGVRPGEPFNRKRFAYCLRIVWAVAKERAARAAAEPVPAPVAKPCTNPVRAAEIRADLFDMEMGNFINWTRHASLGAELARLHV
;
A
#
# COMPACT_ATOMS: atom_id res chain seq x y z
N MET A 1 -2.65 -0.63 2.02
CA MET A 1 -2.58 -1.15 3.40
C MET A 1 -3.67 -0.49 4.24
N PHE A 2 -4.39 -1.24 5.06
CA PHE A 2 -5.57 -0.75 5.78
C PHE A 2 -5.17 -0.16 7.15
N ASP A 3 -5.04 1.17 7.24
CA ASP A 3 -4.61 1.85 8.47
C ASP A 3 -5.78 2.20 9.38
N ARG A 4 -5.91 1.44 10.48
CA ARG A 4 -6.97 1.62 11.48
C ARG A 4 -6.81 2.91 12.29
N SER A 5 -5.58 3.40 12.49
CA SER A 5 -5.29 4.59 13.28
C SER A 5 -5.73 5.87 12.56
N ALA A 6 -5.49 5.92 11.24
CA ALA A 6 -5.97 6.99 10.37
C ALA A 6 -7.51 7.04 10.31
N ILE A 7 -8.17 5.88 10.27
CA ILE A 7 -9.64 5.79 10.29
C ILE A 7 -10.20 6.38 11.59
N MET A 8 -9.64 6.02 12.74
CA MET A 8 -10.07 6.54 14.04
C MET A 8 -9.88 8.05 14.13
N SER A 9 -8.72 8.55 13.71
CA SER A 9 -8.41 9.99 13.72
C SER A 9 -9.36 10.80 12.84
N LYS A 10 -9.67 10.27 11.65
CA LYS A 10 -10.60 10.90 10.71
C LYS A 10 -12.05 10.87 11.22
N ALA A 11 -12.51 9.74 11.76
CA ALA A 11 -13.84 9.62 12.35
C ALA A 11 -14.03 10.61 13.51
N TRP A 12 -13.00 10.81 14.33
CA TRP A 12 -13.01 11.79 15.41
C TRP A 12 -13.08 13.24 14.89
N ALA A 13 -12.30 13.57 13.86
CA ALA A 13 -12.33 14.89 13.25
C ALA A 13 -13.70 15.22 12.62
N ASP A 14 -14.31 14.25 11.93
CA ASP A 14 -15.63 14.42 11.32
C ASP A 14 -16.72 14.54 12.39
N TYR A 15 -16.65 13.76 13.47
CA TYR A 15 -17.52 13.90 14.64
C TYR A 15 -17.43 15.31 15.25
N ARG A 16 -16.21 15.82 15.50
CA ARG A 16 -16.00 17.17 16.05
C ARG A 16 -16.48 18.28 15.10
N ARG A 17 -16.33 18.09 13.79
CA ARG A 17 -16.84 19.04 12.79
C ARG A 17 -18.37 19.11 12.80
N ASP A 18 -19.04 17.98 12.93
CA ASP A 18 -20.49 17.91 13.06
C ASP A 18 -20.99 18.57 14.35
N GLU A 19 -20.31 18.36 15.48
CA GLU A 19 -20.58 19.08 16.74
C GLU A 19 -20.46 20.60 16.55
N PHE A 20 -19.38 21.07 15.92
CA PHE A 20 -19.15 22.50 15.69
C PHE A 20 -20.18 23.14 14.75
N ARG A 21 -20.75 22.38 13.81
CA ARG A 21 -21.77 22.87 12.88
C ARG A 21 -23.19 22.85 13.47
N GLY A 22 -23.37 22.40 14.71
CA GLY A 22 -24.67 22.35 15.37
C GLY A 22 -25.59 21.23 14.86
N TRP A 23 -25.06 20.27 14.09
CA TRP A 23 -25.81 19.12 13.61
C TRP A 23 -25.88 18.04 14.70
N GLY A 24 -26.73 18.27 15.70
CA GLY A 24 -27.16 17.25 16.66
C GLY A 24 -26.34 17.10 17.94
N VAL A 25 -25.43 18.02 18.24
CA VAL A 25 -24.82 18.16 19.57
C VAL A 25 -24.81 19.64 19.92
N ARG A 26 -25.53 20.04 20.98
CA ARG A 26 -25.48 21.44 21.46
C ARG A 26 -24.09 21.72 22.04
N PRO A 27 -23.55 22.94 21.90
CA PRO A 27 -22.31 23.31 22.58
C PRO A 27 -22.43 23.00 24.08
N GLY A 28 -21.55 22.12 24.59
CA GLY A 28 -21.55 21.69 25.99
C GLY A 28 -22.25 20.35 26.28
N GLU A 29 -22.84 19.67 25.30
CA GLU A 29 -23.35 18.31 25.50
C GLU A 29 -22.20 17.28 25.65
N PRO A 30 -22.38 16.25 26.49
CA PRO A 30 -21.39 15.21 26.70
C PRO A 30 -21.21 14.35 25.43
N PHE A 31 -20.06 13.69 25.35
CA PHE A 31 -19.69 12.82 24.23
C PHE A 31 -20.81 11.87 23.81
N ASN A 32 -21.25 11.98 22.55
CA ASN A 32 -22.32 11.17 21.98
C ASN A 32 -21.75 9.96 21.23
N ARG A 33 -21.68 8.83 21.95
CA ARG A 33 -21.21 7.53 21.42
C ARG A 33 -21.92 7.10 20.14
N LYS A 34 -23.25 7.31 20.04
CA LYS A 34 -24.03 6.87 18.87
C LYS A 34 -23.64 7.64 17.61
N ARG A 35 -23.41 8.94 17.74
CA ARG A 35 -23.00 9.79 16.62
C ARG A 35 -21.56 9.51 16.21
N PHE A 36 -20.65 9.34 17.16
CA PHE A 36 -19.29 8.92 16.84
C PHE A 36 -19.26 7.56 16.11
N ALA A 37 -20.06 6.59 16.55
CA ALA A 37 -20.18 5.30 15.87
C ALA A 37 -20.69 5.44 14.43
N TYR A 38 -21.58 6.39 14.16
CA TYR A 38 -22.04 6.69 12.79
C TYR A 38 -20.90 7.24 11.92
N CYS A 39 -20.15 8.24 12.41
CA CYS A 39 -18.98 8.78 11.71
C CYS A 39 -17.94 7.68 11.44
N LEU A 40 -17.68 6.82 12.42
CA LEU A 40 -16.76 5.69 12.30
C LEU A 40 -17.19 4.72 11.21
N ARG A 41 -18.48 4.36 11.15
CA ARG A 41 -18.99 3.45 10.09
C ARG A 41 -18.81 4.03 8.69
N ILE A 42 -19.07 5.33 8.51
CA ILE A 42 -18.90 5.98 7.20
C ILE A 42 -17.43 5.96 6.79
N VAL A 43 -16.53 6.41 7.66
CA VAL A 43 -15.10 6.44 7.35
C VAL A 43 -14.57 5.02 7.07
N TRP A 44 -15.05 4.03 7.81
CA TRP A 44 -14.70 2.64 7.61
C TRP A 44 -15.17 2.09 6.25
N ALA A 45 -16.40 2.42 5.83
CA ALA A 45 -16.92 2.03 4.52
C ALA A 45 -16.09 2.63 3.37
N VAL A 46 -15.77 3.94 3.45
CA VAL A 46 -14.92 4.61 2.47
C VAL A 46 -13.50 4.02 2.44
N ALA A 47 -12.94 3.69 3.59
CA ALA A 47 -11.62 3.06 3.67
C ALA A 47 -11.62 1.66 3.02
N LYS A 48 -12.68 0.87 3.22
CA LYS A 48 -12.86 -0.43 2.55
C LYS A 48 -12.96 -0.28 1.04
N GLU A 49 -13.76 0.67 0.56
CA GLU A 49 -13.92 0.93 -0.87
C GLU A 49 -12.59 1.34 -1.51
N ARG A 50 -11.83 2.23 -0.86
CA ARG A 50 -10.49 2.63 -1.32
C ARG A 50 -9.51 1.46 -1.34
N ALA A 51 -9.55 0.60 -0.31
CA ALA A 51 -8.71 -0.59 -0.28
C ALA A 51 -9.08 -1.59 -1.38
N ALA A 52 -10.37 -1.78 -1.66
CA ALA A 52 -10.85 -2.62 -2.75
C ALA A 52 -10.44 -2.05 -4.11
N ARG A 53 -10.54 -0.73 -4.30
CA ARG A 53 -10.09 -0.07 -5.53
C ARG A 53 -8.57 -0.14 -5.71
N ALA A 54 -7.78 0.06 -4.66
CA ALA A 54 -6.33 -0.09 -4.72
C ALA A 54 -5.89 -1.55 -5.00
N ALA A 55 -6.71 -2.54 -4.63
CA ALA A 55 -6.49 -3.93 -5.01
C ALA A 55 -6.92 -4.24 -6.46
N ALA A 56 -7.83 -3.45 -7.03
CA ALA A 56 -8.33 -3.59 -8.38
C ALA A 56 -7.58 -2.75 -9.42
N GLU A 57 -6.83 -1.73 -8.99
CA GLU A 57 -5.98 -0.96 -9.90
C GLU A 57 -4.86 -1.86 -10.44
N PRO A 58 -4.78 -2.09 -11.76
CA PRO A 58 -3.68 -2.84 -12.33
C PRO A 58 -2.39 -2.07 -12.00
N VAL A 59 -1.46 -2.76 -11.34
CA VAL A 59 -0.10 -2.25 -11.13
C VAL A 59 0.39 -1.74 -12.48
N PRO A 60 0.79 -0.46 -12.62
CA PRO A 60 1.29 0.04 -13.88
C PRO A 60 2.42 -0.90 -14.32
N ALA A 61 2.28 -1.46 -15.52
CA ALA A 61 3.28 -2.36 -16.08
C ALA A 61 4.64 -1.67 -15.91
N PRO A 62 5.63 -2.32 -15.28
CA PRO A 62 6.91 -1.68 -15.01
C PRO A 62 7.46 -1.18 -16.34
N VAL A 63 7.55 0.14 -16.48
CA VAL A 63 8.12 0.76 -17.66
C VAL A 63 9.54 0.23 -17.74
N ALA A 64 9.83 -0.56 -18.79
CA ALA A 64 11.10 -1.22 -18.94
C ALA A 64 12.19 -0.14 -18.94
N LYS A 65 12.96 -0.07 -17.85
CA LYS A 65 14.12 0.82 -17.77
C LYS A 65 15.05 0.48 -18.95
N PRO A 66 15.62 1.48 -19.64
CA PRO A 66 16.56 1.23 -20.72
C PRO A 66 17.69 0.34 -20.19
N CYS A 67 17.80 -0.86 -20.77
CA CYS A 67 18.80 -1.84 -20.37
C CYS A 67 20.03 -1.65 -21.24
N THR A 68 21.17 -1.31 -20.63
CA THR A 68 22.42 -1.02 -21.34
C THR A 68 22.99 -2.26 -22.03
N ASN A 69 22.65 -3.47 -21.55
CA ASN A 69 23.02 -4.74 -22.17
C ASN A 69 21.91 -5.79 -22.01
N PRO A 70 20.98 -5.91 -22.97
CA PRO A 70 19.82 -6.80 -22.87
C PRO A 70 20.19 -8.28 -22.90
N VAL A 71 21.28 -8.66 -23.58
CA VAL A 71 21.76 -10.05 -23.65
C VAL A 71 22.23 -10.51 -22.28
N ARG A 72 23.11 -9.72 -21.64
CA ARG A 72 23.61 -10.02 -20.30
C ARG A 72 22.51 -10.03 -19.25
N ALA A 73 21.54 -9.10 -19.36
CA ALA A 73 20.40 -9.07 -18.46
C ALA A 73 19.51 -10.33 -18.58
N ALA A 74 19.36 -10.89 -19.78
CA ALA A 74 18.63 -12.13 -19.99
C ALA A 74 19.36 -13.35 -19.39
N GLU A 75 20.68 -13.43 -19.58
CA GLU A 75 21.53 -14.47 -18.94
C GLU A 75 21.41 -14.44 -17.41
N ILE A 76 21.54 -13.26 -16.81
CA ILE A 76 21.44 -13.12 -15.34
C ILE A 76 20.05 -13.53 -14.83
N ARG A 77 18.98 -13.19 -15.56
CA ARG A 77 17.61 -13.62 -15.19
C ARG A 77 17.45 -15.14 -15.27
N ALA A 78 18.03 -15.78 -16.28
CA ALA A 78 18.02 -17.25 -16.40
C ALA A 78 18.81 -17.89 -15.24
N ASP A 79 20.01 -17.40 -14.94
CA ASP A 79 20.83 -17.87 -13.82
C ASP A 79 20.11 -17.75 -12.47
N LEU A 80 19.42 -16.62 -12.23
CA LEU A 80 18.64 -16.40 -11.01
C LEU A 80 17.44 -17.37 -10.94
N PHE A 81 16.75 -17.58 -12.06
CA PHE A 81 15.61 -18.49 -12.13
C PHE A 81 16.04 -19.95 -11.89
N ASP A 82 17.14 -20.39 -12.51
CA ASP A 82 17.68 -21.74 -12.31
C ASP A 82 18.14 -21.96 -10.86
N MET A 83 18.69 -20.93 -10.21
CA MET A 83 19.02 -20.98 -8.79
C MET A 83 17.80 -21.09 -7.89
N GLU A 84 16.71 -20.36 -8.20
CA GLU A 84 15.45 -20.40 -7.44
C GLU A 84 14.68 -21.71 -7.63
N MET A 85 14.87 -22.39 -8.76
CA MET A 85 14.31 -23.71 -9.05
C MET A 85 15.15 -24.88 -8.50
N GLY A 86 16.38 -24.59 -8.05
CA GLY A 86 17.28 -25.59 -7.45
C GLY A 86 16.95 -25.93 -6.00
N ASN A 87 17.41 -27.09 -5.53
CA ASN A 87 17.26 -27.51 -4.13
C ASN A 87 18.10 -26.69 -3.14
N PHE A 88 19.01 -25.84 -3.63
CA PHE A 88 19.88 -25.01 -2.82
C PHE A 88 20.13 -23.66 -3.49
N ILE A 89 19.79 -22.57 -2.79
CA ILE A 89 20.02 -21.21 -3.26
C ILE A 89 21.31 -20.69 -2.62
N ASN A 90 22.33 -20.44 -3.45
CA ASN A 90 23.51 -19.69 -3.01
C ASN A 90 23.17 -18.20 -2.93
N TRP A 91 22.72 -17.75 -1.75
CA TRP A 91 22.28 -16.36 -1.52
C TRP A 91 23.35 -15.31 -1.83
N THR A 92 24.63 -15.61 -1.64
CA THR A 92 25.72 -14.69 -1.96
C THR A 92 25.84 -14.47 -3.47
N ARG A 93 25.73 -15.55 -4.26
CA ARG A 93 25.73 -15.47 -5.72
C ARG A 93 24.46 -14.81 -6.24
N HIS A 94 23.30 -15.15 -5.67
CA HIS A 94 22.00 -14.54 -5.99
C HIS A 94 22.02 -13.01 -5.78
N ALA A 95 22.50 -12.55 -4.63
CA ALA A 95 22.64 -11.12 -4.34
C ALA A 95 23.59 -10.41 -5.31
N SER A 96 24.71 -11.07 -5.68
CA SER A 96 25.70 -10.50 -6.61
C SER A 96 25.10 -10.31 -8.01
N LEU A 97 24.38 -11.31 -8.52
CA LEU A 97 23.68 -11.26 -9.79
C LEU A 97 22.52 -10.26 -9.79
N GLY A 98 21.77 -10.16 -8.69
CA GLY A 98 20.74 -9.13 -8.53
C GLY A 98 21.31 -7.71 -8.59
N ALA A 99 22.47 -7.47 -7.98
CA ALA A 99 23.16 -6.19 -8.06
C ALA A 99 23.69 -5.89 -9.47
N GLU A 100 24.21 -6.90 -10.19
CA GLU A 100 24.63 -6.75 -11.59
C GLU A 100 23.44 -6.43 -12.50
N LEU A 101 22.32 -7.13 -12.34
CA LEU A 101 21.08 -6.86 -13.08
C LEU A 101 20.55 -5.44 -12.83
N ALA A 102 20.64 -4.95 -11.59
CA ALA A 102 20.24 -3.58 -11.25
C ALA A 102 21.12 -2.52 -11.93
N ARG A 103 22.44 -2.75 -12.04
CA ARG A 103 23.36 -1.83 -12.75
C ARG A 103 23.12 -1.77 -14.26
N LEU A 104 22.57 -2.84 -14.84
CA LEU A 104 22.21 -2.87 -16.25
C LEU A 104 20.96 -2.06 -16.59
N HIS A 105 20.14 -1.70 -15.59
CA HIS A 105 18.91 -0.91 -15.76
C HIS A 105 19.12 0.47 -15.13
N VAL A 106 19.66 1.40 -15.92
CA VAL A 106 19.89 2.81 -15.53
C VAL A 106 18.60 3.62 -15.67
#